data_AF-A0A6L8LL46-F1
#
_entry.id   AF-A0A6L8LL46-F1
#
_cell.length_a   1.000
_cell.length_b   1.000
_cell.length_c   1.000
_cell.angle_alpha   90.00
_cell.angle_beta   90.00
_cell.angle_gamma   90.00
#
_symmetry.space_group_name_H-M   'P 1'
#
loop_
_entity.id
_entity.type
_entity.pdbx_description
1 polymer ?
#
loop_
_entity_poly.entity_id
_entity_poly.type
_entity_poly.pdbx_seq_one_letter_code
_entity_poly.pdbx_strand_id
1 'polypeptide(L)'
;MELTLSGAEVLLPGGLQRADLGLSGGVLCAGGPGRRVDLSGFRVLPGIVDPHGDGFERHLAPRRGAMKDLGAGLISAEAELAANGITTAYLAQFWSWEGGMRGRDFALRFLRALREYRGTGTDLRAQLRFELFMLDDYAAFEAAVAEFGVPYVVFNDHLPHDALIKGKRPPRLTGQALKGGRSPEAHLALMRSMHLHMAGVAPAVAGLAARLGAAGVLLGSHDDNTAGLRRAWHARGVTVSEFPETQVAAAAARAVADPVVLGAPNVVRGGSHSGNASAGDLIRGGLCDALASDYHYPAPRQAALILAQEIGLERAWGLVSAGPARLLGLGDRGVLEPGKRADLVVLDGEGRIGATVAGGRVTHLSGEVAERFLG
;
A
#
# COMPACT_ATOMS: atom_id res chain seq x y z
N MET A 1 6.31 22.06 14.15
CA MET A 1 6.87 21.59 15.43
C MET A 1 8.35 21.86 15.38
N GLU A 2 8.91 22.42 16.44
CA GLU A 2 10.34 22.72 16.56
C GLU A 2 10.92 21.84 17.67
N LEU A 3 11.67 20.81 17.31
CA LEU A 3 12.07 19.75 18.23
C LEU A 3 13.42 19.15 17.83
N THR A 4 14.25 18.80 18.81
CA THR A 4 15.47 18.02 18.60
C THR A 4 15.39 16.70 19.36
N LEU A 5 15.40 15.59 18.62
CA LEU A 5 15.52 14.24 19.17
C LEU A 5 17.00 13.96 19.43
N SER A 6 17.36 13.57 20.63
CA SER A 6 18.75 13.26 21.00
C SER A 6 18.90 11.91 21.68
N GLY A 7 20.12 11.35 21.71
CA GLY A 7 20.42 10.14 22.47
C GLY A 7 19.97 8.81 21.85
N ALA A 8 19.08 8.84 20.85
CA ALA A 8 18.63 7.66 20.11
C ALA A 8 19.68 7.14 19.11
N GLU A 9 19.52 5.87 18.72
CA GLU A 9 20.12 5.37 17.48
C GLU A 9 19.22 5.76 16.30
N VAL A 10 19.77 6.48 15.31
CA VAL A 10 19.03 6.98 14.16
C VAL A 10 19.47 6.23 12.91
N LEU A 11 18.52 5.70 12.14
CA LEU A 11 18.80 5.07 10.84
C LEU A 11 18.93 6.15 9.77
N LEU A 12 20.17 6.58 9.55
CA LEU A 12 20.56 7.54 8.51
C LEU A 12 20.97 6.78 7.23
N PRO A 13 21.17 7.46 6.08
CA PRO A 13 21.59 6.81 4.84
C PRO A 13 22.90 6.03 4.93
N GLY A 14 23.78 6.37 5.88
CA GLY A 14 25.03 5.65 6.16
C GLY A 14 24.90 4.51 7.17
N GLY A 15 23.68 4.17 7.60
CA GLY A 15 23.40 3.14 8.60
C GLY A 15 22.95 3.68 9.95
N LEU A 16 22.81 2.77 10.90
CA LEU A 16 22.36 3.05 12.27
C LEU A 16 23.50 3.68 13.09
N GLN A 17 23.29 4.89 13.60
CA GLN A 17 24.27 5.58 14.43
C GLN A 17 23.61 6.51 15.45
N ARG A 18 24.31 6.83 16.55
CA ARG A 18 23.84 7.83 17.50
C ARG A 18 23.98 9.23 16.90
N ALA A 19 22.87 9.93 16.76
CA ALA A 19 22.84 11.26 16.19
C ALA A 19 21.67 12.06 16.77
N ASP A 20 21.82 13.38 16.78
CA ASP A 20 20.69 14.28 16.99
C ASP A 20 19.92 14.45 15.68
N LEU A 21 18.60 14.48 15.76
CA LEU A 21 17.71 14.74 14.63
C LEU A 21 16.79 15.91 14.94
N GLY A 22 16.93 17.00 14.19
CA GLY A 22 16.09 18.17 14.32
C GLY A 22 14.85 18.08 13.42
N LEU A 23 13.73 18.64 13.88
CA LEU A 23 12.49 18.81 13.15
C LEU A 23 12.11 20.29 13.22
N SER A 24 11.94 20.93 12.07
CA SER A 24 11.58 22.35 11.97
C SER A 24 10.72 22.58 10.74
N GLY A 25 9.63 23.33 10.87
CA GLY A 25 8.78 23.68 9.72
C GLY A 25 8.22 22.48 8.91
N GLY A 26 8.14 21.28 9.50
CA GLY A 26 7.67 20.07 8.82
C GLY A 26 8.76 19.26 8.08
N VAL A 27 10.01 19.71 8.15
CA VAL A 27 11.17 19.05 7.55
C VAL A 27 12.22 18.65 8.59
N LEU A 28 13.10 17.74 8.21
CA LEU A 28 14.25 17.33 9.02
C LEU A 28 15.39 18.34 8.88
N CYS A 29 16.17 18.51 9.95
CA CYS A 29 17.39 19.32 9.97
C CYS A 29 18.50 18.68 10.83
N ALA A 30 19.75 19.04 10.56
CA ALA A 30 20.92 18.54 11.27
C ALA A 30 21.07 19.26 12.62
N GLY A 31 20.39 18.76 13.65
CA GLY A 31 20.18 19.50 14.91
C GLY A 31 19.28 20.71 14.69
N GLY A 32 18.40 21.01 15.64
CA GLY A 32 17.38 22.04 15.48
C GLY A 32 17.24 22.99 16.67
N PRO A 33 16.82 24.25 16.44
CA PRO A 33 16.24 25.06 17.50
C PRO A 33 14.96 24.37 18.02
N GLY A 34 14.67 24.47 19.31
CA GLY A 34 13.43 23.92 19.90
C GLY A 34 13.66 23.04 21.13
N ARG A 35 12.58 22.38 21.58
CA ARG A 35 12.62 21.51 22.77
C ARG A 35 13.44 20.27 22.46
N ARG A 36 14.34 19.90 23.38
CA ARG A 36 15.10 18.66 23.30
C ARG A 36 14.30 17.52 23.93
N VAL A 37 14.19 16.40 23.22
CA VAL A 37 13.62 15.16 23.73
C VAL A 37 14.72 14.11 23.73
N ASP A 38 15.11 13.69 24.92
CA ASP A 38 16.06 12.58 25.06
C ASP A 38 15.35 11.27 24.74
N LEU A 39 15.81 10.58 23.71
CA LEU A 39 15.35 9.26 23.29
C LEU A 39 16.46 8.21 23.46
N SER A 40 17.34 8.40 24.45
CA SER A 40 18.29 7.37 24.89
C SER A 40 17.57 6.05 25.16
N GLY A 41 18.05 4.96 24.54
CA GLY A 41 17.45 3.63 24.60
C GLY A 41 16.46 3.31 23.47
N PHE A 42 16.12 4.28 22.61
CA PHE A 42 15.19 4.11 21.50
C PHE A 42 15.89 4.18 20.14
N ARG A 43 15.17 3.75 19.11
CA ARG A 43 15.58 3.89 17.70
C ARG A 43 14.68 4.85 16.96
N VAL A 44 15.25 5.73 16.15
CA VAL A 44 14.51 6.60 15.21
C VAL A 44 14.74 6.10 13.80
N LEU A 45 13.66 5.75 13.11
CA LEU A 45 13.70 5.18 11.76
C LEU A 45 12.86 6.05 10.80
N PRO A 46 13.14 6.03 9.48
CA PRO A 46 12.26 6.63 8.48
C PRO A 46 10.81 6.13 8.65
N GLY A 47 9.84 7.03 8.50
CA GLY A 47 8.42 6.69 8.57
C GLY A 47 8.04 5.63 7.53
N ILE A 48 7.12 4.72 7.89
CA ILE A 48 6.69 3.67 6.96
C ILE A 48 5.85 4.31 5.84
N VAL A 49 6.13 3.92 4.60
CA VAL A 49 5.39 4.29 3.41
C VAL A 49 4.71 3.02 2.89
N ASP A 50 3.39 2.97 3.00
CA ASP A 50 2.61 1.81 2.60
C ASP A 50 2.05 2.01 1.18
N PRO A 51 2.55 1.28 0.16
CA PRO A 51 2.14 1.46 -1.23
C PRO A 51 0.79 0.80 -1.55
N HIS A 52 0.31 -0.09 -0.69
CA HIS A 52 -0.96 -0.80 -0.86
C HIS A 52 -1.49 -1.28 0.48
N GLY A 53 -2.67 -0.80 0.89
CA GLY A 53 -3.42 -1.35 2.00
C GLY A 53 -4.93 -1.36 1.72
N ASP A 54 -5.55 -2.54 1.76
CA ASP A 54 -7.02 -2.70 1.68
C ASP A 54 -7.67 -2.86 3.06
N GLY A 55 -6.83 -2.90 4.12
CA GLY A 55 -7.27 -2.99 5.51
C GLY A 55 -8.24 -1.90 5.94
N PHE A 56 -8.25 -0.73 5.27
CA PHE A 56 -9.15 0.39 5.59
C PHE A 56 -10.62 0.06 5.39
N GLU A 57 -10.95 -0.93 4.55
CA GLU A 57 -12.32 -1.39 4.34
C GLU A 57 -13.00 -1.80 5.66
N ARG A 58 -12.22 -2.35 6.62
CA ARG A 58 -12.73 -2.75 7.95
C ARG A 58 -13.26 -1.58 8.77
N HIS A 59 -12.71 -0.39 8.53
CA HIS A 59 -13.11 0.85 9.21
C HIS A 59 -14.26 1.54 8.49
N LEU A 60 -14.25 1.54 7.16
CA LEU A 60 -15.30 2.20 6.37
C LEU A 60 -16.63 1.44 6.41
N ALA A 61 -16.59 0.13 6.60
CA ALA A 61 -17.79 -0.70 6.60
C ALA A 61 -17.62 -1.94 7.50
N PRO A 62 -17.50 -1.75 8.82
CA PRO A 62 -17.33 -2.83 9.79
C PRO A 62 -18.50 -3.83 9.78
N ARG A 63 -19.70 -3.38 9.37
CA ARG A 63 -20.90 -4.20 9.13
C ARG A 63 -21.74 -3.64 7.97
N ARG A 64 -22.44 -4.51 7.24
CA ARG A 64 -23.37 -4.08 6.16
C ARG A 64 -24.39 -3.07 6.70
N GLY A 65 -24.45 -1.90 6.06
CA GLY A 65 -25.41 -0.84 6.39
C GLY A 65 -25.10 -0.01 7.64
N ALA A 66 -24.00 -0.29 8.35
CA ALA A 66 -23.73 0.33 9.65
C ALA A 66 -23.09 1.72 9.57
N MET A 67 -22.38 2.05 8.49
CA MET A 67 -21.68 3.34 8.36
C MET A 67 -22.20 4.14 7.17
N LYS A 68 -22.89 5.23 7.49
CA LYS A 68 -23.29 6.26 6.52
C LYS A 68 -22.18 7.30 6.30
N ASP A 69 -21.35 7.51 7.33
CA ASP A 69 -20.27 8.49 7.34
C ASP A 69 -18.91 7.81 7.08
N LEU A 70 -18.39 7.96 5.87
CA LEU A 70 -17.05 7.45 5.52
C LEU A 70 -15.94 8.26 6.18
N GLY A 71 -16.19 9.51 6.57
CA GLY A 71 -15.22 10.37 7.25
C GLY A 71 -14.82 9.80 8.61
N ALA A 72 -15.80 9.37 9.42
CA ALA A 72 -15.54 8.68 10.69
C ALA A 72 -14.69 7.40 10.50
N GLY A 73 -14.92 6.67 9.41
CA GLY A 73 -14.11 5.50 9.08
C GLY A 73 -12.67 5.85 8.69
N LEU A 74 -12.46 6.95 7.96
CA LEU A 74 -11.13 7.45 7.63
C LEU A 74 -10.36 7.88 8.90
N ILE A 75 -11.02 8.47 9.89
CA ILE A 75 -10.40 8.80 11.19
C ILE A 75 -9.88 7.53 11.88
N SER A 76 -10.71 6.48 11.97
CA SER A 76 -10.31 5.22 12.59
C SER A 76 -9.17 4.54 11.82
N ALA A 77 -9.22 4.59 10.48
CA ALA A 77 -8.14 4.08 9.64
C ALA A 77 -6.83 4.84 9.84
N GLU A 78 -6.87 6.19 9.84
CA GLU A 78 -5.69 7.03 10.08
C GLU A 78 -5.06 6.76 11.45
N ALA A 79 -5.89 6.62 12.49
CA ALA A 79 -5.42 6.33 13.84
C ALA A 79 -4.71 4.97 13.92
N GLU A 80 -5.25 3.93 13.27
CA GLU A 80 -4.60 2.62 13.23
C GLU A 80 -3.30 2.63 12.41
N LEU A 81 -3.28 3.34 11.28
CA LEU A 81 -2.07 3.54 10.46
C LEU A 81 -0.97 4.22 11.28
N ALA A 82 -1.31 5.33 11.94
CA ALA A 82 -0.38 6.09 12.78
C ALA A 82 0.15 5.25 13.95
N ALA A 83 -0.71 4.46 14.61
CA ALA A 83 -0.29 3.55 15.68
C ALA A 83 0.67 2.45 15.21
N ASN A 84 0.74 2.17 13.90
CA ASN A 84 1.63 1.19 13.30
C ASN A 84 2.85 1.81 12.60
N GLY A 85 3.12 3.10 12.80
CA GLY A 85 4.31 3.77 12.25
C GLY A 85 4.17 4.20 10.78
N ILE A 86 2.97 4.08 10.21
CA ILE A 86 2.70 4.44 8.81
C ILE A 86 2.46 5.95 8.72
N THR A 87 3.32 6.63 7.98
CA THR A 87 3.31 8.09 7.79
C THR A 87 2.71 8.50 6.44
N THR A 88 2.68 7.57 5.49
CA THR A 88 2.08 7.69 4.16
C THR A 88 1.41 6.37 3.81
N ALA A 89 0.14 6.39 3.41
CA ALA A 89 -0.62 5.18 3.08
C ALA A 89 -1.44 5.35 1.80
N TYR A 90 -1.29 4.38 0.88
CA TYR A 90 -2.14 4.25 -0.29
C TYR A 90 -3.28 3.27 0.03
N LEU A 91 -4.49 3.82 0.11
CA LEU A 91 -5.72 3.10 0.40
C LEU A 91 -6.24 2.45 -0.89
N ALA A 92 -6.11 1.12 -0.96
CA ALA A 92 -6.34 0.31 -2.16
C ALA A 92 -7.83 0.01 -2.37
N GLN A 93 -8.57 0.93 -2.99
CA GLN A 93 -10.00 0.79 -3.23
C GLN A 93 -10.30 0.10 -4.56
N PHE A 94 -11.13 -0.94 -4.53
CA PHE A 94 -11.62 -1.60 -5.73
C PHE A 94 -12.62 -0.77 -6.54
N TRP A 95 -12.55 -0.96 -7.85
CA TRP A 95 -13.58 -0.64 -8.83
C TRP A 95 -13.89 -1.93 -9.61
N SER A 96 -14.82 -2.72 -9.08
CA SER A 96 -14.98 -4.13 -9.41
C SER A 96 -16.43 -4.56 -9.65
N TRP A 97 -16.60 -5.53 -10.55
CA TRP A 97 -17.84 -6.22 -10.84
C TRP A 97 -18.35 -7.07 -9.67
N GLU A 98 -17.51 -7.32 -8.65
CA GLU A 98 -17.92 -7.97 -7.39
C GLU A 98 -18.96 -7.13 -6.63
N GLY A 99 -18.99 -5.82 -6.86
CA GLY A 99 -20.00 -4.90 -6.32
C GLY A 99 -19.89 -4.71 -4.80
N GLY A 100 -20.94 -4.13 -4.20
CA GLY A 100 -20.91 -3.76 -2.78
C GLY A 100 -19.80 -2.75 -2.51
N MET A 101 -18.99 -3.00 -1.47
CA MET A 101 -17.86 -2.14 -1.09
C MET A 101 -16.74 -2.09 -2.14
N ARG A 102 -16.71 -3.06 -3.05
CA ARG A 102 -15.71 -3.14 -4.11
C ARG A 102 -16.22 -2.57 -5.42
N GLY A 103 -17.48 -2.14 -5.48
CA GLY A 103 -18.10 -1.60 -6.68
C GLY A 103 -17.80 -0.12 -6.92
N ARG A 104 -18.05 0.32 -8.16
CA ARG A 104 -17.96 1.70 -8.62
C ARG A 104 -18.59 2.72 -7.66
N ASP A 105 -19.83 2.49 -7.23
CA ASP A 105 -20.55 3.46 -6.39
C ASP A 105 -19.86 3.69 -5.04
N PHE A 106 -19.30 2.63 -4.45
CA PHE A 106 -18.55 2.75 -3.21
C PHE A 106 -17.22 3.46 -3.46
N ALA A 107 -16.51 3.12 -4.54
CA ALA A 107 -15.26 3.79 -4.91
C ALA A 107 -15.45 5.31 -5.07
N LEU A 108 -16.50 5.75 -5.77
CA LEU A 108 -16.82 7.17 -5.93
C LEU A 108 -17.14 7.86 -4.59
N ARG A 109 -17.90 7.20 -3.70
CA ARG A 109 -18.16 7.73 -2.36
C ARG A 109 -16.89 7.84 -1.53
N PHE A 110 -16.02 6.82 -1.59
CA PHE A 110 -14.72 6.81 -0.93
C PHE A 110 -13.83 7.95 -1.41
N LEU A 111 -13.68 8.14 -2.72
CA LEU A 111 -12.84 9.20 -3.27
C LEU A 111 -13.33 10.60 -2.87
N ARG A 112 -14.65 10.83 -2.85
CA ARG A 112 -15.26 12.06 -2.34
C ARG A 112 -14.93 12.28 -0.86
N ALA A 113 -15.14 11.26 -0.04
CA ALA A 113 -14.84 11.32 1.39
C ALA A 113 -13.35 11.62 1.64
N LEU A 114 -12.44 10.97 0.90
CA LEU A 114 -11.00 11.19 1.03
C LEU A 114 -10.59 12.61 0.62
N ARG A 115 -11.15 13.16 -0.47
CA ARG A 115 -10.90 14.54 -0.93
C ARG A 115 -11.32 15.58 0.11
N GLU A 116 -12.44 15.34 0.79
CA GLU A 116 -13.00 16.21 1.81
C GLU A 116 -12.34 16.01 3.19
N TYR A 117 -11.68 14.87 3.39
CA TYR A 117 -11.06 14.51 4.66
C TYR A 117 -9.95 15.48 5.07
N ARG A 118 -9.92 15.80 6.36
CA ARG A 118 -8.87 16.61 7.00
C ARG A 118 -8.35 15.79 8.18
N GLY A 119 -7.31 15.00 7.91
CA GLY A 119 -6.69 14.11 8.88
C GLY A 119 -5.84 14.80 9.93
N THR A 120 -5.26 14.00 10.80
CA THR A 120 -4.38 14.37 11.91
C THR A 120 -2.91 14.52 11.49
N GLY A 121 -2.54 14.03 10.30
CA GLY A 121 -1.26 14.35 9.66
C GLY A 121 -0.69 13.26 8.76
N THR A 122 -1.18 12.02 8.88
CA THR A 122 -0.75 10.91 8.02
C THR A 122 -1.16 11.23 6.58
N ASP A 123 -0.24 11.03 5.63
CA ASP A 123 -0.51 11.30 4.22
C ASP A 123 -1.32 10.13 3.62
N LEU A 124 -2.64 10.29 3.56
CA LEU A 124 -3.56 9.31 2.98
C LEU A 124 -3.81 9.60 1.51
N ARG A 125 -3.59 8.59 0.67
CA ARG A 125 -3.72 8.67 -0.79
C ARG A 125 -4.58 7.55 -1.32
N ALA A 126 -5.25 7.79 -2.44
CA ALA A 126 -6.03 6.75 -3.10
C ALA A 126 -5.13 5.90 -4.02
N GLN A 127 -5.34 4.59 -3.98
CA GLN A 127 -5.04 3.69 -5.08
C GLN A 127 -6.37 3.12 -5.57
N LEU A 128 -6.57 3.04 -6.89
CA LEU A 128 -7.72 2.34 -7.45
C LEU A 128 -7.31 1.02 -8.08
N ARG A 129 -8.07 -0.04 -7.76
CA ARG A 129 -7.89 -1.37 -8.29
C ARG A 129 -9.00 -1.68 -9.30
N PHE A 130 -8.66 -1.73 -10.59
CA PHE A 130 -9.64 -1.81 -11.67
C PHE A 130 -9.73 -3.21 -12.26
N GLU A 131 -10.94 -3.76 -12.33
CA GLU A 131 -11.20 -5.05 -12.97
C GLU A 131 -11.23 -4.94 -14.49
N LEU A 132 -10.37 -5.71 -15.16
CA LEU A 132 -10.16 -5.59 -16.61
C LEU A 132 -11.42 -5.82 -17.46
N PHE A 133 -12.34 -6.63 -16.96
CA PHE A 133 -13.50 -7.10 -17.73
C PHE A 133 -14.72 -6.19 -17.64
N MET A 134 -14.64 -5.08 -16.91
CA MET A 134 -15.71 -4.08 -16.86
C MET A 134 -15.64 -3.12 -18.05
N LEU A 135 -15.77 -3.63 -19.28
CA LEU A 135 -15.56 -2.86 -20.51
C LEU A 135 -16.42 -1.58 -20.59
N ASP A 136 -17.65 -1.62 -20.09
CA ASP A 136 -18.57 -0.48 -20.07
C ASP A 136 -18.17 0.63 -19.07
N ASP A 137 -17.30 0.32 -18.11
CA ASP A 137 -16.87 1.25 -17.05
C ASP A 137 -15.57 2.01 -17.37
N TYR A 138 -14.86 1.67 -18.46
CA TYR A 138 -13.54 2.26 -18.76
C TYR A 138 -13.57 3.79 -18.81
N ALA A 139 -14.56 4.37 -19.50
CA ALA A 139 -14.69 5.82 -19.62
C ALA A 139 -15.03 6.48 -18.27
N ALA A 140 -15.91 5.86 -17.48
CA ALA A 140 -16.28 6.37 -16.16
C ALA A 140 -15.14 6.26 -15.15
N PHE A 141 -14.36 5.18 -15.22
CA PHE A 141 -13.18 4.96 -14.41
C PHE A 141 -12.11 6.00 -14.71
N GLU A 142 -11.80 6.22 -15.99
CA GLU A 142 -10.85 7.25 -16.43
C GLU A 142 -11.26 8.65 -15.97
N ALA A 143 -12.54 9.00 -16.12
CA ALA A 143 -13.07 10.27 -15.63
C ALA A 143 -12.92 10.42 -14.11
N ALA A 144 -13.15 9.36 -13.34
CA ALA A 144 -12.97 9.38 -11.89
C ALA A 144 -11.50 9.54 -11.48
N VAL A 145 -10.58 8.82 -12.15
CA VAL A 145 -9.13 8.97 -11.91
C VAL A 145 -8.70 10.43 -12.11
N ALA A 146 -9.16 11.07 -13.19
CA ALA A 146 -8.88 12.47 -13.47
C ALA A 146 -9.55 13.43 -12.47
N GLU A 147 -10.84 13.25 -12.15
CA GLU A 147 -11.60 14.12 -11.24
C GLU A 147 -10.99 14.16 -9.83
N PHE A 148 -10.54 13.00 -9.33
CA PHE A 148 -10.02 12.85 -7.98
C PHE A 148 -8.49 12.88 -7.91
N GLY A 149 -7.80 13.01 -9.04
CA GLY A 149 -6.33 13.04 -9.11
C GLY A 149 -5.70 11.77 -8.53
N VAL A 150 -6.25 10.59 -8.87
CA VAL A 150 -5.77 9.31 -8.33
C VAL A 150 -4.37 9.02 -8.88
N PRO A 151 -3.33 8.97 -8.03
CA PRO A 151 -1.95 8.88 -8.49
C PRO A 151 -1.51 7.46 -8.89
N TYR A 152 -2.23 6.43 -8.46
CA TYR A 152 -1.83 5.03 -8.65
C TYR A 152 -3.04 4.14 -8.97
N VAL A 153 -2.97 3.44 -10.11
CA VAL A 153 -3.98 2.46 -10.55
C VAL A 153 -3.34 1.09 -10.72
N VAL A 154 -4.02 0.06 -10.21
CA VAL A 154 -3.60 -1.34 -10.35
C VAL A 154 -4.67 -2.11 -11.10
N PHE A 155 -4.25 -2.83 -12.14
CA PHE A 155 -5.12 -3.68 -12.94
C PHE A 155 -5.25 -5.08 -12.34
N ASN A 156 -6.48 -5.55 -12.21
CA ASN A 156 -6.81 -6.85 -11.62
C ASN A 156 -7.66 -7.71 -12.55
N ASP A 157 -7.50 -9.02 -12.41
CA ASP A 157 -8.40 -10.02 -12.98
C ASP A 157 -8.82 -11.02 -11.90
N HIS A 158 -9.99 -10.79 -11.29
CA HIS A 158 -10.55 -11.73 -10.32
C HIS A 158 -11.54 -12.73 -10.94
N LEU A 159 -11.67 -12.79 -12.27
CA LEU A 159 -12.57 -13.77 -12.88
C LEU A 159 -12.02 -15.19 -12.71
N PRO A 160 -12.84 -16.15 -12.25
CA PRO A 160 -12.42 -17.54 -12.07
C PRO A 160 -12.42 -18.28 -13.41
N HIS A 161 -11.60 -17.85 -14.36
CA HIS A 161 -11.58 -18.31 -15.76
C HIS A 161 -11.57 -19.83 -15.88
N ASP A 162 -10.69 -20.50 -15.13
CA ASP A 162 -10.61 -21.96 -15.07
C ASP A 162 -11.94 -22.64 -14.73
N ALA A 163 -12.67 -22.11 -13.75
CA ALA A 163 -13.96 -22.66 -13.36
C ALA A 163 -15.03 -22.39 -14.43
N LEU A 164 -15.00 -21.19 -15.02
CA LEU A 164 -15.93 -20.79 -16.08
C LEU A 164 -15.76 -21.65 -17.34
N ILE A 165 -14.51 -21.87 -17.78
CA ILE A 165 -14.16 -22.75 -18.92
C ILE A 165 -14.63 -24.18 -18.65
N LYS A 166 -14.40 -24.69 -17.43
CA LYS A 166 -14.81 -26.05 -17.03
C LYS A 166 -16.32 -26.16 -16.78
N GLY A 167 -17.10 -25.09 -16.94
CA GLY A 167 -18.53 -25.04 -16.63
C GLY A 167 -18.86 -25.28 -15.15
N LYS A 168 -17.85 -25.24 -14.27
CA LYS A 168 -18.00 -25.52 -12.84
C LYS A 168 -18.54 -24.30 -12.12
N ARG A 169 -19.24 -24.55 -11.01
CA ARG A 169 -19.65 -23.48 -10.09
C ARG A 169 -18.39 -22.84 -9.48
N PRO A 170 -18.18 -21.52 -9.63
CA PRO A 170 -17.04 -20.87 -9.02
C PRO A 170 -17.02 -21.02 -7.49
N PRO A 171 -15.83 -21.13 -6.88
CA PRO A 171 -15.71 -21.16 -5.43
C PRO A 171 -16.28 -19.88 -4.83
N ARG A 172 -16.89 -19.97 -3.64
CA ARG A 172 -17.41 -18.81 -2.88
C ARG A 172 -18.50 -17.96 -3.59
N LEU A 173 -19.02 -18.41 -4.74
CA LEU A 173 -20.03 -17.72 -5.55
C LEU A 173 -21.16 -17.10 -4.73
N THR A 174 -21.77 -17.89 -3.84
CA THR A 174 -22.92 -17.45 -3.04
C THR A 174 -22.55 -16.27 -2.13
N GLY A 175 -21.39 -16.34 -1.47
CA GLY A 175 -20.93 -15.29 -0.57
C GLY A 175 -20.61 -13.99 -1.31
N GLN A 176 -19.92 -14.08 -2.45
CA GLN A 176 -19.63 -12.92 -3.32
C GLN A 176 -20.92 -12.29 -3.86
N ALA A 177 -21.84 -13.10 -4.38
CA ALA A 177 -23.12 -12.63 -4.90
C ALA A 177 -23.90 -11.84 -3.83
N LEU A 178 -24.02 -12.39 -2.62
CA LEU A 178 -24.73 -11.74 -1.52
C LEU A 178 -24.06 -10.44 -1.08
N LYS A 179 -22.72 -10.39 -1.02
CA LYS A 179 -21.97 -9.14 -0.73
C LYS A 179 -22.19 -8.08 -1.81
N GLY A 180 -22.25 -8.51 -3.06
CA GLY A 180 -22.52 -7.67 -4.23
C GLY A 180 -24.00 -7.36 -4.47
N GLY A 181 -24.91 -7.74 -3.56
CA GLY A 181 -26.34 -7.45 -3.64
C GLY A 181 -27.10 -8.21 -4.76
N ARG A 182 -26.58 -9.34 -5.23
CA ARG A 182 -27.12 -10.13 -6.34
C ARG A 182 -27.50 -11.54 -5.90
N SER A 183 -28.38 -12.18 -6.67
CA SER A 183 -28.56 -13.64 -6.56
C SER A 183 -27.31 -14.38 -7.09
N PRO A 184 -26.99 -15.58 -6.59
CA PRO A 184 -25.90 -16.40 -7.11
C PRO A 184 -26.01 -16.64 -8.63
N GLU A 185 -27.23 -16.78 -9.16
CA GLU A 185 -27.51 -17.02 -10.57
C GLU A 185 -27.17 -15.79 -11.42
N ALA A 186 -27.63 -14.60 -10.99
CA ALA A 186 -27.34 -13.35 -11.68
C ALA A 186 -25.83 -13.03 -11.63
N HIS A 187 -25.18 -13.32 -10.51
CA HIS A 187 -23.74 -13.11 -10.36
C HIS A 187 -22.93 -14.06 -11.25
N LEU A 188 -23.32 -15.33 -11.36
CA LEU A 188 -22.70 -16.28 -12.28
C LEU A 188 -22.94 -15.90 -13.74
N ALA A 189 -24.14 -15.45 -14.10
CA ALA A 189 -24.45 -14.97 -15.44
C ALA A 189 -23.58 -13.76 -15.82
N LEU A 190 -23.35 -12.83 -14.89
CA LEU A 190 -22.44 -11.70 -15.09
C LEU A 190 -21.01 -12.16 -15.38
N MET A 191 -20.43 -13.03 -14.54
CA MET A 191 -19.07 -13.54 -14.75
C MET A 191 -18.92 -14.28 -16.09
N ARG A 192 -19.92 -15.07 -16.47
CA ARG A 192 -19.94 -15.74 -17.78
C ARG A 192 -19.99 -14.74 -18.92
N SER A 193 -20.85 -13.73 -18.84
CA SER A 193 -20.93 -12.68 -19.85
C SER A 193 -19.58 -11.97 -20.01
N MET A 194 -18.95 -11.56 -18.90
CA MET A 194 -17.63 -10.91 -18.92
C MET A 194 -16.55 -11.80 -19.55
N HIS A 195 -16.51 -13.08 -19.18
CA HIS A 195 -15.56 -14.04 -19.76
C HIS A 195 -15.77 -14.23 -21.27
N LEU A 196 -17.02 -14.25 -21.75
CA LEU A 196 -17.32 -14.37 -23.18
C LEU A 196 -16.84 -13.17 -24.00
N HIS A 197 -16.79 -11.98 -23.40
CA HIS A 197 -16.34 -10.74 -24.06
C HIS A 197 -14.83 -10.47 -23.88
N MET A 198 -14.04 -11.47 -23.47
CA MET A 198 -12.61 -11.30 -23.17
C MET A 198 -11.76 -10.79 -24.33
N ALA A 199 -12.18 -11.04 -25.58
CA ALA A 199 -11.45 -10.59 -26.76
C ALA A 199 -11.30 -9.05 -26.82
N GLY A 200 -12.25 -8.30 -26.23
CA GLY A 200 -12.20 -6.84 -26.16
C GLY A 200 -11.28 -6.27 -25.08
N VAL A 201 -10.81 -7.09 -24.13
CA VAL A 201 -10.10 -6.62 -22.94
C VAL A 201 -8.70 -6.12 -23.26
N ALA A 202 -7.90 -6.89 -23.99
CA ALA A 202 -6.52 -6.52 -24.30
C ALA A 202 -6.38 -5.13 -24.99
N PRO A 203 -7.16 -4.81 -26.05
CA PRO A 203 -7.09 -3.47 -26.65
C PRO A 203 -7.66 -2.37 -25.74
N ALA A 204 -8.72 -2.65 -24.96
CA ALA A 204 -9.29 -1.68 -24.03
C ALA A 204 -8.28 -1.29 -22.94
N VAL A 205 -7.61 -2.29 -22.34
CA VAL A 205 -6.55 -2.10 -21.34
C VAL A 205 -5.40 -1.30 -21.91
N ALA A 206 -4.92 -1.64 -23.11
CA ALA A 206 -3.82 -0.89 -23.75
C ALA A 206 -4.19 0.58 -23.97
N GLY A 207 -5.43 0.84 -24.43
CA GLY A 207 -5.92 2.21 -24.61
C GLY A 207 -6.03 2.99 -23.30
N LEU A 208 -6.59 2.39 -22.25
CA LEU A 208 -6.71 3.02 -20.94
C LEU A 208 -5.34 3.27 -20.29
N ALA A 209 -4.46 2.27 -20.29
CA ALA A 209 -3.11 2.39 -19.73
C ALA A 209 -2.32 3.53 -20.41
N ALA A 210 -2.41 3.65 -21.73
CA ALA A 210 -1.76 4.75 -22.45
C ALA A 210 -2.27 6.13 -22.02
N ARG A 211 -3.59 6.29 -21.86
CA ARG A 211 -4.19 7.57 -21.43
C ARG A 211 -3.88 7.92 -19.98
N LEU A 212 -3.98 6.93 -19.07
CA LEU A 212 -3.63 7.12 -17.67
C LEU A 212 -2.13 7.42 -17.48
N GLY A 213 -1.26 6.69 -18.18
CA GLY A 213 0.18 6.94 -18.16
C GLY A 213 0.55 8.32 -18.70
N ALA A 214 -0.10 8.78 -19.78
CA ALA A 214 0.07 10.14 -20.28
C ALA A 214 -0.37 11.23 -19.30
N ALA A 215 -1.31 10.92 -18.39
CA ALA A 215 -1.72 11.78 -17.29
C ALA A 215 -0.81 11.69 -16.05
N GLY A 216 0.29 10.92 -16.11
CA GLY A 216 1.24 10.77 -15.01
C GLY A 216 0.79 9.81 -13.91
N VAL A 217 -0.24 8.99 -14.16
CA VAL A 217 -0.71 7.97 -13.20
C VAL A 217 0.26 6.79 -13.20
N LEU A 218 0.73 6.39 -12.02
CA LEU A 218 1.50 5.16 -11.87
C LEU A 218 0.58 3.96 -12.16
N LEU A 219 1.09 2.96 -12.88
CA LEU A 219 0.30 1.81 -13.29
C LEU A 219 0.94 0.51 -12.82
N GLY A 220 0.15 -0.32 -12.13
CA GLY A 220 0.54 -1.65 -11.68
C GLY A 220 -0.37 -2.75 -12.22
N SER A 221 0.11 -3.99 -12.16
CA SER A 221 -0.73 -5.18 -12.30
C SER A 221 -0.61 -6.05 -11.06
N HIS A 222 -1.69 -6.77 -10.76
CA HIS A 222 -1.80 -7.64 -9.59
C HIS A 222 -1.68 -9.11 -10.00
N ASP A 223 -1.07 -9.94 -9.15
CA ASP A 223 -0.98 -11.41 -9.28
C ASP A 223 -0.33 -11.90 -10.59
N ASP A 224 0.73 -11.23 -11.04
CA ASP A 224 1.49 -11.69 -12.21
C ASP A 224 2.03 -13.12 -11.98
N ASN A 225 1.65 -14.07 -12.83
CA ASN A 225 1.99 -15.48 -12.64
C ASN A 225 2.98 -16.04 -13.68
N THR A 226 3.19 -15.36 -14.81
CA THR A 226 4.14 -15.77 -15.84
C THR A 226 5.02 -14.61 -16.31
N ALA A 227 6.23 -14.94 -16.77
CA ALA A 227 7.11 -13.94 -17.39
C ALA A 227 6.51 -13.31 -18.67
N GLY A 228 5.70 -14.07 -19.41
CA GLY A 228 4.99 -13.58 -20.59
C GLY A 228 3.97 -12.50 -20.23
N LEU A 229 3.16 -12.74 -19.18
CA LEU A 229 2.19 -11.77 -18.68
C LEU A 229 2.87 -10.49 -18.20
N ARG A 230 3.93 -10.61 -17.38
CA ARG A 230 4.74 -9.46 -16.91
C ARG A 230 5.28 -8.61 -18.05
N ARG A 231 5.88 -9.24 -19.08
CA ARG A 231 6.35 -8.52 -20.28
C ARG A 231 5.22 -7.84 -21.05
N ALA A 232 4.06 -8.48 -21.13
CA ALA A 232 2.90 -7.89 -21.79
C ALA A 232 2.37 -6.67 -21.03
N TRP A 233 2.41 -6.67 -19.69
CA TRP A 233 2.09 -5.50 -18.88
C TRP A 233 3.08 -4.36 -19.08
N HIS A 234 4.38 -4.66 -18.99
CA HIS A 234 5.44 -3.68 -19.22
C HIS A 234 5.30 -3.00 -20.59
N ALA A 235 5.04 -3.77 -21.66
CA ALA A 235 4.84 -3.24 -23.00
C ALA A 235 3.63 -2.29 -23.13
N ARG A 236 2.69 -2.30 -22.17
CA ARG A 236 1.54 -1.38 -22.11
C ARG A 236 1.79 -0.17 -21.20
N GLY A 237 3.01 0.01 -20.68
CA GLY A 237 3.35 1.06 -19.73
C GLY A 237 2.84 0.80 -18.30
N VAL A 238 2.42 -0.43 -18.00
CA VAL A 238 2.09 -0.87 -16.65
C VAL A 238 3.37 -1.40 -16.04
N THR A 239 4.05 -0.64 -15.18
CA THR A 239 5.44 -0.91 -14.78
C THR A 239 5.60 -1.42 -13.36
N VAL A 240 4.55 -1.47 -12.53
CA VAL A 240 4.62 -2.07 -11.19
C VAL A 240 4.06 -3.48 -11.22
N SER A 241 4.76 -4.43 -10.58
CA SER A 241 4.26 -5.79 -10.35
C SER A 241 3.89 -5.94 -8.87
N GLU A 242 2.59 -5.97 -8.59
CA GLU A 242 2.08 -6.20 -7.24
C GLU A 242 1.75 -7.67 -7.01
N PHE A 243 2.27 -8.21 -5.91
CA PHE A 243 2.03 -9.58 -5.43
C PHE A 243 2.21 -10.66 -6.52
N PRO A 244 3.32 -10.69 -7.28
CA PRO A 244 3.53 -11.73 -8.28
C PRO A 244 3.41 -13.12 -7.66
N GLU A 245 2.63 -13.99 -8.29
CA GLU A 245 2.35 -15.33 -7.77
C GLU A 245 3.53 -16.29 -7.94
N THR A 246 4.47 -15.98 -8.83
CA THR A 246 5.61 -16.87 -9.13
C THR A 246 6.95 -16.13 -9.14
N GLN A 247 8.02 -16.85 -8.78
CA GLN A 247 9.38 -16.34 -8.89
C GLN A 247 9.76 -15.99 -10.33
N VAL A 248 9.23 -16.72 -11.31
CA VAL A 248 9.47 -16.45 -12.73
C VAL A 248 8.86 -15.11 -13.15
N ALA A 249 7.68 -14.75 -12.63
CA ALA A 249 7.09 -13.43 -12.86
C ALA A 249 7.88 -12.32 -12.16
N ALA A 250 8.24 -12.51 -10.89
CA ALA A 250 9.05 -11.52 -10.14
C ALA A 250 10.44 -11.30 -10.78
N ALA A 251 11.10 -12.36 -11.23
CA ALA A 251 12.37 -12.27 -11.96
C ALA A 251 12.22 -11.56 -13.31
N ALA A 252 11.10 -11.77 -14.02
CA ALA A 252 10.80 -11.06 -15.25
C ALA A 252 10.57 -9.56 -15.01
N ALA A 253 9.92 -9.18 -13.91
CA ALA A 253 9.75 -7.78 -13.50
C ALA A 253 11.12 -7.12 -13.29
N ARG A 254 11.98 -7.78 -12.51
CA ARG A 254 13.34 -7.34 -12.25
C ARG A 254 14.17 -7.17 -13.53
N ALA A 255 14.03 -8.09 -14.49
CA ALA A 255 14.77 -8.04 -15.75
C ALA A 255 14.45 -6.81 -16.61
N VAL A 256 13.28 -6.19 -16.42
CA VAL A 256 12.86 -4.96 -17.12
C VAL A 256 12.81 -3.74 -16.19
N ALA A 257 13.38 -3.86 -14.98
CA ALA A 257 13.39 -2.83 -13.94
C ALA A 257 11.99 -2.38 -13.46
N ASP A 258 10.97 -3.22 -13.63
CA ASP A 258 9.66 -3.04 -13.01
C ASP A 258 9.78 -3.35 -11.50
N PRO A 259 9.44 -2.41 -10.60
CA PRO A 259 9.56 -2.68 -9.18
C PRO A 259 8.49 -3.68 -8.71
N VAL A 260 8.87 -4.50 -7.72
CA VAL A 260 8.02 -5.56 -7.17
C VAL A 260 7.54 -5.20 -5.76
N VAL A 261 6.22 -5.26 -5.57
CA VAL A 261 5.56 -5.10 -4.26
C VAL A 261 5.13 -6.47 -3.74
N LEU A 262 5.48 -6.80 -2.51
CA LEU A 262 5.02 -8.02 -1.83
C LEU A 262 4.21 -7.68 -0.57
N GLY A 263 3.31 -8.58 -0.19
CA GLY A 263 2.57 -8.45 1.07
C GLY A 263 3.44 -8.75 2.28
N ALA A 264 3.63 -7.77 3.14
CA ALA A 264 4.28 -7.95 4.44
C ALA A 264 3.64 -9.06 5.29
N PRO A 265 2.30 -9.28 5.29
CA PRO A 265 1.71 -10.38 6.04
C PRO A 265 2.24 -11.76 5.64
N ASN A 266 2.65 -11.95 4.38
CA ASN A 266 3.20 -13.22 3.91
C ASN A 266 4.63 -13.45 4.42
N VAL A 267 5.37 -12.39 4.73
CA VAL A 267 6.67 -12.50 5.44
C VAL A 267 6.44 -12.91 6.89
N VAL A 268 5.53 -12.22 7.59
CA VAL A 268 5.24 -12.48 9.01
C VAL A 268 4.73 -13.91 9.24
N ARG A 269 3.97 -14.46 8.29
CA ARG A 269 3.42 -15.81 8.39
C ARG A 269 4.45 -16.93 8.19
N GLY A 270 5.61 -16.64 7.61
CA GLY A 270 6.74 -17.59 7.51
C GLY A 270 6.56 -18.80 6.58
N GLY A 271 5.70 -18.75 5.56
CA GLY A 271 5.53 -19.88 4.61
C GLY A 271 4.74 -19.55 3.33
N SER A 272 4.88 -20.38 2.29
CA SER A 272 4.04 -20.30 1.07
C SER A 272 2.79 -21.17 1.21
N HIS A 273 1.60 -20.58 0.99
CA HIS A 273 0.31 -21.27 1.16
C HIS A 273 -0.12 -22.10 -0.05
N SER A 274 0.63 -22.05 -1.16
CA SER A 274 0.17 -22.57 -2.45
C SER A 274 1.23 -23.34 -3.25
N GLY A 275 2.40 -23.68 -2.67
CA GLY A 275 3.51 -24.28 -3.41
C GLY A 275 4.24 -23.31 -4.35
N ASN A 276 3.84 -22.03 -4.36
CA ASN A 276 4.54 -20.93 -5.02
C ASN A 276 5.74 -20.45 -4.18
N ALA A 277 6.60 -19.60 -4.78
CA ALA A 277 7.75 -19.01 -4.09
C ALA A 277 7.31 -18.20 -2.86
N SER A 278 7.97 -18.40 -1.71
CA SER A 278 7.63 -17.64 -0.51
C SER A 278 8.08 -16.18 -0.65
N ALA A 279 7.39 -15.25 0.03
CA ALA A 279 7.80 -13.84 0.05
C ALA A 279 9.24 -13.68 0.57
N GLY A 280 9.66 -14.50 1.55
CA GLY A 280 11.03 -14.53 2.03
C GLY A 280 12.05 -14.95 0.97
N ASP A 281 11.73 -15.94 0.13
CA ASP A 281 12.63 -16.38 -0.94
C ASP A 281 12.84 -15.31 -2.00
N LEU A 282 11.76 -14.61 -2.39
CA LEU A 282 11.84 -13.50 -3.34
C LEU A 282 12.69 -12.35 -2.78
N ILE A 283 12.52 -12.01 -1.51
CA ILE A 283 13.29 -10.95 -0.84
C ILE A 283 14.78 -11.31 -0.76
N ARG A 284 15.10 -12.55 -0.35
CA ARG A 284 16.48 -13.06 -0.30
C ARG A 284 17.13 -13.04 -1.69
N GLY A 285 16.36 -13.39 -2.73
CA GLY A 285 16.76 -13.29 -4.13
C GLY A 285 16.87 -11.87 -4.69
N GLY A 286 16.56 -10.83 -3.90
CA GLY A 286 16.59 -9.43 -4.35
C GLY A 286 15.48 -9.08 -5.34
N LEU A 287 14.36 -9.80 -5.31
CA LEU A 287 13.21 -9.66 -6.21
C LEU A 287 12.04 -8.92 -5.52
N CYS A 288 12.34 -8.02 -4.60
CA CYS A 288 11.36 -7.21 -3.87
C CYS A 288 11.92 -5.81 -3.64
N ASP A 289 11.12 -4.80 -3.97
CA ASP A 289 11.49 -3.39 -3.82
C ASP A 289 10.63 -2.68 -2.75
N ALA A 290 9.44 -3.22 -2.45
CA ALA A 290 8.56 -2.69 -1.41
C ALA A 290 7.70 -3.78 -0.73
N LEU A 291 7.38 -3.55 0.54
CA LEU A 291 6.46 -4.35 1.34
C LEU A 291 5.20 -3.54 1.66
N ALA A 292 4.06 -4.09 1.27
CA ALA A 292 2.73 -3.55 1.49
C ALA A 292 2.08 -4.13 2.74
N SER A 293 1.27 -3.32 3.44
CA SER A 293 0.49 -3.80 4.58
C SER A 293 -0.60 -4.79 4.17
N ASP A 294 -1.08 -4.68 2.92
CA ASP A 294 -2.18 -5.50 2.40
C ASP A 294 -3.40 -5.35 3.35
N TYR A 295 -3.92 -6.43 3.90
CA TYR A 295 -5.02 -6.38 4.85
C TYR A 295 -4.58 -6.11 6.31
N HIS A 296 -3.28 -6.00 6.65
CA HIS A 296 -2.79 -5.96 8.04
C HIS A 296 -1.70 -4.92 8.31
N TYR A 297 -2.07 -3.76 8.84
CA TYR A 297 -1.18 -2.61 9.12
C TYR A 297 0.03 -2.86 10.02
N PRO A 298 -0.01 -3.75 11.03
CA PRO A 298 1.20 -4.09 11.79
C PRO A 298 2.27 -4.80 10.97
N ALA A 299 1.91 -5.42 9.84
CA ALA A 299 2.76 -6.35 9.13
C ALA A 299 4.05 -5.72 8.54
N PRO A 300 4.06 -4.51 7.94
CA PRO A 300 5.29 -3.92 7.40
C PRO A 300 6.40 -3.80 8.45
N ARG A 301 6.09 -3.22 9.62
CA ARG A 301 7.03 -3.13 10.75
C ARG A 301 7.52 -4.51 11.18
N GLN A 302 6.60 -5.45 11.39
CA GLN A 302 6.94 -6.81 11.83
C GLN A 302 7.83 -7.52 10.82
N ALA A 303 7.49 -7.45 9.53
CA ALA A 303 8.27 -8.01 8.45
C ALA A 303 9.67 -7.42 8.39
N ALA A 304 9.81 -6.09 8.47
CA ALA A 304 11.11 -5.44 8.47
C ALA A 304 11.98 -5.86 9.67
N LEU A 305 11.40 -6.00 10.88
CA LEU A 305 12.14 -6.45 12.06
C LEU A 305 12.54 -7.93 12.00
N ILE A 306 11.70 -8.79 11.42
CA ILE A 306 12.03 -10.20 11.15
C ILE A 306 13.18 -10.28 10.15
N LEU A 307 13.05 -9.60 9.01
CA LEU A 307 14.05 -9.59 7.94
C LEU A 307 15.37 -8.97 8.38
N ALA A 308 15.34 -7.99 9.30
CA ALA A 308 16.56 -7.35 9.81
C ALA A 308 17.56 -8.34 10.41
N GLN A 309 17.10 -9.48 10.94
CA GLN A 309 17.95 -10.55 11.45
C GLN A 309 18.71 -11.30 10.34
N GLU A 310 18.18 -11.30 9.12
CA GLU A 310 18.74 -12.03 7.98
C GLU A 310 19.55 -11.12 7.04
N ILE A 311 19.03 -9.93 6.76
CA ILE A 311 19.57 -9.04 5.71
C ILE A 311 20.04 -7.68 6.23
N GLY A 312 20.03 -7.48 7.55
CA GLY A 312 20.37 -6.22 8.20
C GLY A 312 19.20 -5.22 8.23
N LEU A 313 19.16 -4.39 9.27
CA LEU A 313 18.08 -3.43 9.51
C LEU A 313 17.93 -2.42 8.37
N GLU A 314 19.03 -1.90 7.83
CA GLU A 314 18.99 -0.88 6.77
C GLU A 314 18.27 -1.40 5.52
N ARG A 315 18.68 -2.56 5.02
CA ARG A 315 18.05 -3.18 3.84
C ARG A 315 16.60 -3.56 4.12
N ALA A 316 16.32 -4.15 5.29
CA ALA A 316 14.97 -4.57 5.66
C ALA A 316 14.00 -3.39 5.82
N TRP A 317 14.43 -2.32 6.51
CA TRP A 317 13.64 -1.11 6.69
C TRP A 317 13.47 -0.33 5.37
N GLY A 318 14.48 -0.40 4.50
CA GLY A 318 14.39 0.11 3.14
C GLY A 318 13.19 -0.44 2.36
N LEU A 319 12.77 -1.68 2.60
CA LEU A 319 11.60 -2.27 1.94
C LEU A 319 10.25 -1.69 2.41
N VAL A 320 10.20 -1.01 3.55
CA VAL A 320 8.95 -0.42 4.09
C VAL A 320 8.97 1.11 4.10
N SER A 321 10.05 1.72 3.65
CA SER A 321 10.20 3.18 3.63
C SER A 321 10.82 3.69 2.32
N ALA A 322 12.15 3.66 2.18
CA ALA A 322 12.83 4.21 1.00
C ALA A 322 12.42 3.55 -0.33
N GLY A 323 12.23 2.24 -0.34
CA GLY A 323 11.78 1.44 -1.49
C GLY A 323 10.40 1.86 -1.98
N PRO A 324 9.33 1.76 -1.16
CA PRO A 324 8.01 2.24 -1.55
C PRO A 324 7.99 3.74 -1.86
N ALA A 325 8.74 4.59 -1.15
CA ALA A 325 8.86 6.00 -1.49
C ALA A 325 9.39 6.22 -2.92
N ARG A 326 10.46 5.50 -3.32
CA ARG A 326 10.99 5.56 -4.69
C ARG A 326 10.00 5.03 -5.72
N LEU A 327 9.37 3.89 -5.47
CA LEU A 327 8.34 3.30 -6.34
C LEU A 327 7.21 4.30 -6.63
N LEU A 328 6.77 5.02 -5.60
CA LEU A 328 5.66 5.96 -5.67
C LEU A 328 6.08 7.37 -6.13
N GLY A 329 7.35 7.59 -6.48
CA GLY A 329 7.88 8.90 -6.89
C GLY A 329 7.98 9.93 -5.76
N LEU A 330 7.99 9.50 -4.49
CA LEU A 330 8.01 10.37 -3.30
C LEU A 330 9.43 10.66 -2.85
N GLY A 331 10.13 11.50 -3.63
CA GLY A 331 11.52 11.88 -3.36
C GLY A 331 11.73 12.74 -2.11
N ASP A 332 10.67 13.21 -1.46
CA ASP A 332 10.70 14.06 -0.27
C ASP A 332 10.73 13.27 1.05
N ARG A 333 10.62 11.93 1.02
CA ARG A 333 10.52 11.08 2.22
C ARG A 333 11.19 9.72 2.02
N GLY A 334 11.06 8.83 3.01
CA GLY A 334 11.59 7.47 2.96
C GLY A 334 13.01 7.32 3.51
N VAL A 335 13.68 8.43 3.81
CA VAL A 335 15.02 8.50 4.41
C VAL A 335 15.08 9.67 5.40
N LEU A 336 15.95 9.57 6.41
CA LEU A 336 16.17 10.64 7.38
C LEU A 336 17.34 11.51 6.93
N GLU A 337 17.07 12.52 6.10
CA GLU A 337 18.07 13.49 5.61
C GLU A 337 17.58 14.93 5.80
N PRO A 338 18.47 15.90 6.07
CA PRO A 338 18.10 17.30 6.13
C PRO A 338 17.35 17.79 4.88
N GLY A 339 16.29 18.57 5.07
CA GLY A 339 15.44 19.10 4.02
C GLY A 339 14.34 18.13 3.53
N LYS A 340 14.39 16.85 3.91
CA LYS A 340 13.28 15.89 3.65
C LYS A 340 12.12 16.14 4.60
N ARG A 341 10.92 15.70 4.20
CA ARG A 341 9.72 15.69 5.03
C ARG A 341 10.02 14.96 6.35
N ALA A 342 9.60 15.54 7.47
CA ALA A 342 9.78 14.96 8.80
C ALA A 342 8.81 13.79 9.04
N ASP A 343 9.08 12.68 8.35
CA ASP A 343 8.40 11.39 8.45
C ASP A 343 9.29 10.40 9.19
N LEU A 344 8.95 10.10 10.44
CA LEU A 344 9.73 9.20 11.26
C LEU A 344 8.87 8.38 12.21
N VAL A 345 9.47 7.30 12.71
CA VAL A 345 8.92 6.47 13.76
C VAL A 345 9.97 6.26 14.85
N VAL A 346 9.53 6.21 16.10
CA VAL A 346 10.37 5.90 17.26
C VAL A 346 10.00 4.52 17.77
N LEU A 347 10.98 3.61 17.81
CA LEU A 347 10.82 2.26 18.36
C LEU A 347 11.50 2.12 19.71
N ASP A 348 10.88 1.39 20.62
CA ASP A 348 11.51 0.93 21.86
C ASP A 348 12.41 -0.30 21.65
N GLY A 349 13.03 -0.78 22.74
CA GLY A 349 13.93 -1.92 22.73
C GLY A 349 13.28 -3.23 22.26
N GLU A 350 11.97 -3.38 22.42
CA GLU A 350 11.18 -4.51 21.93
C GLU A 350 10.63 -4.27 20.51
N GLY A 351 10.97 -3.15 19.89
CA GLY A 351 10.55 -2.78 18.55
C GLY A 351 9.11 -2.25 18.45
N ARG A 352 8.44 -1.95 19.57
CA ARG A 352 7.08 -1.37 19.59
C ARG A 352 7.11 0.12 19.23
N ILE A 353 6.02 0.63 18.66
CA ILE A 353 5.91 2.04 18.28
C ILE A 353 5.71 2.91 19.53
N GLY A 354 6.67 3.77 19.84
CA GLY A 354 6.55 4.82 20.86
C GLY A 354 6.10 6.17 20.29
N ALA A 355 6.44 6.47 19.03
CA ALA A 355 5.95 7.66 18.34
C ALA A 355 5.87 7.47 16.82
N THR A 356 4.92 8.16 16.20
CA THR A 356 4.83 8.33 14.73
C THR A 356 4.68 9.80 14.43
N VAL A 357 5.52 10.31 13.53
CA VAL A 357 5.51 11.70 13.09
C VAL A 357 5.39 11.70 11.57
N ALA A 358 4.38 12.40 11.05
CA ALA A 358 4.15 12.56 9.61
C ALA A 358 4.16 14.05 9.25
N GLY A 359 5.06 14.47 8.38
CA GLY A 359 5.23 15.87 7.97
C GLY A 359 5.51 16.81 9.15
N GLY A 360 6.24 16.33 10.16
CA GLY A 360 6.54 17.07 11.39
C GLY A 360 5.34 17.27 12.32
N ARG A 361 4.25 16.52 12.12
CA ARG A 361 3.10 16.44 13.04
C ARG A 361 3.12 15.09 13.73
N VAL A 362 2.97 15.09 15.05
CA VAL A 362 2.86 13.87 15.84
C VAL A 362 1.47 13.28 15.61
N THR A 363 1.40 12.09 15.01
CA THR A 363 0.14 11.37 14.75
C THR A 363 -0.10 10.25 15.74
N HIS A 364 0.95 9.80 16.44
CA HIS A 364 0.85 8.81 17.52
C HIS A 364 1.96 9.02 18.56
N LEU A 365 1.62 8.85 19.84
CA LEU A 365 2.54 8.74 20.97
C LEU A 365 2.06 7.63 21.90
N SER A 366 2.99 6.85 22.46
CA SER A 366 2.68 5.86 23.47
C SER A 366 3.86 5.59 24.41
N GLY A 367 3.54 5.02 25.58
CA GLY A 367 4.52 4.55 26.56
C GLY A 367 5.50 5.63 27.03
N GLU A 368 6.72 5.20 27.36
CA GLU A 368 7.79 6.07 27.85
C GLU A 368 8.14 7.19 26.84
N VAL A 369 8.05 6.94 25.54
CA VAL A 369 8.30 7.98 24.52
C VAL A 369 7.30 9.12 24.68
N ALA A 370 6.02 8.82 24.95
CA ALA A 370 5.02 9.87 25.19
C ALA A 370 5.37 10.74 26.40
N GLU A 371 5.82 10.14 27.51
CA GLU A 371 6.23 10.86 28.72
C GLU A 371 7.39 11.83 28.41
N ARG A 372 8.42 11.37 27.70
CA ARG A 372 9.54 12.22 27.27
C ARG A 372 9.11 13.32 26.31
N PHE A 373 8.08 13.08 25.49
CA PHE A 373 7.47 14.08 24.64
C PHE A 373 6.60 15.12 25.39
N LEU A 374 6.17 14.84 26.63
CA LEU A 374 5.38 15.79 27.42
C LEU A 374 6.26 16.65 28.34
N GLY A 375 7.44 16.17 28.73
CA GLY A 375 8.39 16.88 29.59
C GLY A 375 8.42 16.29 30.97
#